data_AF-A0A4Q8LZK9-F1
#
_entry.id   AF-A0A4Q8LZK9-F1
#
_cell.length_a   1.000
_cell.length_b   1.000
_cell.length_c   1.000
_cell.angle_alpha   90.00
_cell.angle_beta   90.00
_cell.angle_gamma   90.00
#
_symmetry.space_group_name_H-M   'P 1'
#
loop_
_entity.id
_entity.type
_entity.pdbx_description
1 polymer ?
#
loop_
_entity_poly.entity_id
_entity_poly.type
_entity_poly.pdbx_seq_one_letter_code
_entity_poly.pdbx_strand_id
1 'polypeptide(L)'
;MADSRSRRRTRQHGLSYSAEYRAWQTMRLRCTVPTNPAWKNYGGRGITVCEAWLDDPTQFYRDMGPKPSPKHELDRIDNDAGYSPENCRWALRADNCRNRRSNHRIEHAGETLTIAGWAERTGLAESLLHARLKLGWDAERMLTTPARQKAAKGEAAHEQRHPCADCGTPVHLESSRCISCSNKNRALLRDAAPATQRSAA
;
A
#
# COMPACT_ATOMS: atom_id res chain seq x y z
N MET A 1 32.78 59.11 9.48
CA MET A 1 33.52 57.95 8.93
C MET A 1 32.50 56.85 8.70
N ALA A 2 32.33 56.40 7.45
CA ALA A 2 31.23 55.54 7.03
C ALA A 2 31.48 54.06 7.36
N ASP A 3 30.48 53.43 7.99
CA ASP A 3 30.37 52.01 8.33
C ASP A 3 30.38 51.13 7.07
N SER A 4 31.46 50.37 6.87
CA SER A 4 31.64 49.45 5.74
C SER A 4 30.91 48.13 6.01
N ARG A 5 29.60 48.09 5.72
CA ARG A 5 28.86 46.82 5.63
C ARG A 5 29.27 46.05 4.38
N SER A 6 30.29 45.20 4.52
CA SER A 6 30.63 44.18 3.51
C SER A 6 29.43 43.25 3.28
N ARG A 7 28.72 43.43 2.17
CA ARG A 7 27.69 42.47 1.72
C ARG A 7 28.41 41.17 1.37
N ARG A 8 28.24 40.14 2.20
CA ARG A 8 28.61 38.75 1.84
C ARG A 8 27.98 38.46 0.46
N ARG A 9 28.80 38.35 -0.59
CA ARG A 9 28.32 37.89 -1.90
C ARG A 9 27.72 36.51 -1.68
N THR A 10 26.42 36.36 -1.86
CA THR A 10 25.76 35.05 -1.89
C THR A 10 26.44 34.24 -2.98
N ARG A 11 27.16 33.17 -2.59
CA ARG A 11 27.78 32.25 -3.54
C ARG A 11 26.66 31.64 -4.38
N GLN A 12 26.61 31.99 -5.66
CA GLN A 12 25.68 31.39 -6.61
C GLN A 12 26.22 30.00 -6.93
N HIS A 13 25.58 28.96 -6.39
CA HIS A 13 25.97 27.56 -6.60
C HIS A 13 25.56 27.02 -7.99
N GLY A 14 24.91 27.81 -8.84
CA GLY A 14 24.56 27.46 -10.22
C GLY A 14 23.42 26.43 -10.39
N LEU A 15 22.85 25.91 -9.30
CA LEU A 15 21.86 24.80 -9.32
C LEU A 15 20.41 25.22 -9.07
N SER A 16 20.10 26.53 -8.99
CA SER A 16 18.83 27.05 -8.45
C SER A 16 17.54 26.59 -9.16
N TYR A 17 17.65 25.87 -10.28
CA TYR A 17 16.53 25.31 -11.04
C TYR A 17 16.60 23.78 -11.24
N SER A 18 17.59 23.10 -10.66
CA SER A 18 17.78 21.66 -10.84
C SER A 18 16.83 20.84 -9.95
N ALA A 19 16.54 19.60 -10.36
CA ALA A 19 15.69 18.69 -9.58
C ALA A 19 16.37 18.29 -8.26
N GLU A 20 17.70 18.22 -8.24
CA GLU A 20 18.55 17.90 -7.10
C GLU A 20 18.54 19.04 -6.09
N TYR A 21 18.65 20.29 -6.55
CA TYR A 21 18.56 21.45 -5.67
C TYR A 21 17.19 21.52 -4.97
N ARG A 22 16.11 21.24 -5.71
CA ARG A 22 14.76 21.15 -5.10
C ARG A 22 14.67 20.03 -4.07
N ALA A 23 15.28 18.87 -4.34
CA ALA A 23 15.32 17.75 -3.40
C ALA A 23 16.09 18.12 -2.13
N TRP A 24 17.29 18.72 -2.27
CA TRP A 24 18.10 19.23 -1.18
C TRP A 24 17.37 20.30 -0.35
N GLN A 25 16.75 21.28 -1.02
CA GLN A 25 16.02 22.33 -0.33
C GLN A 25 14.83 21.76 0.46
N THR A 26 14.08 20.83 -0.14
CA THR A 26 12.97 20.15 0.56
C THR A 26 13.50 19.35 1.75
N MET A 27 14.63 18.65 1.59
CA MET A 27 15.30 17.90 2.65
C MET A 27 15.72 18.80 3.81
N ARG A 28 16.34 19.94 3.53
CA ARG A 28 16.74 20.90 4.57
C ARG A 28 15.52 21.44 5.31
N LEU A 29 14.53 21.93 4.57
CA LEU A 29 13.35 22.57 5.16
C LEU A 29 12.56 21.64 6.10
N ARG A 30 12.36 20.36 5.74
CA ARG A 30 11.65 19.41 6.62
C ARG A 30 12.42 19.11 7.92
N CYS A 31 13.74 19.28 7.92
CA CYS A 31 14.62 18.98 9.05
C CYS A 31 14.98 20.21 9.91
N THR A 32 14.91 21.44 9.37
CA THR A 32 15.37 22.65 10.07
C THR A 32 14.30 23.69 10.34
N VAL A 33 13.11 23.58 9.74
CA VAL A 33 12.05 24.58 9.87
C VAL A 33 10.85 24.00 10.65
N PRO A 34 10.65 24.37 11.92
CA PRO A 34 9.53 23.89 12.74
C PRO A 34 8.13 24.18 12.18
N THR A 35 7.99 25.24 11.41
CA THR A 35 6.72 25.62 10.75
C THR A 35 6.45 24.82 9.47
N ASN A 36 7.40 24.01 8.99
CA ASN A 36 7.19 23.17 7.83
C ASN A 36 6.14 22.09 8.15
N PRO A 37 5.13 21.84 7.29
CA PRO A 37 4.10 20.82 7.54
C PRO A 37 4.64 19.41 7.79
N ALA A 38 5.81 19.10 7.23
CA ALA A 38 6.47 17.81 7.40
C ALA A 38 7.32 17.72 8.68
N TRP A 39 7.59 18.82 9.39
CA TRP A 39 8.50 18.89 10.53
C TRP A 39 8.28 17.76 11.55
N LYS A 40 7.02 17.54 11.96
CA LYS A 40 6.63 16.49 12.91
C LYS A 40 7.10 15.07 12.54
N ASN A 41 7.33 14.82 11.24
CA ASN A 41 7.76 13.54 10.70
C ASN A 41 9.28 13.48 10.41
N TYR A 42 10.00 14.60 10.60
CA TYR A 42 11.42 14.75 10.31
C TYR A 42 12.15 15.46 11.46
N GLY A 43 12.35 16.79 11.38
CA GLY A 43 13.09 17.53 12.42
C GLY A 43 12.50 17.36 13.82
N GLY A 44 11.17 17.32 13.94
CA GLY A 44 10.48 17.05 15.21
C GLY A 44 10.69 15.65 15.78
N ARG A 45 11.25 14.72 14.99
CA ARG A 45 11.68 13.39 15.44
C ARG A 45 13.18 13.32 15.74
N GLY A 46 13.93 14.40 15.56
CA GLY A 46 15.39 14.39 15.65
C GLY A 46 16.11 13.95 14.38
N ILE A 47 15.43 13.88 13.22
CA ILE A 47 16.09 13.59 11.94
C ILE A 47 16.84 14.84 11.48
N THR A 48 18.17 14.74 11.43
CA THR A 48 19.08 15.82 11.02
C THR A 48 19.62 15.62 9.61
N VAL A 49 20.28 16.65 9.09
CA VAL A 49 21.08 16.60 7.86
C VAL A 49 22.55 16.73 8.28
N CYS A 50 23.45 15.95 7.68
CA CYS A 50 24.87 16.07 7.96
C CYS A 50 25.38 17.49 7.69
N GLU A 51 26.38 17.93 8.45
CA GLU A 51 26.90 19.30 8.40
C GLU A 51 27.37 19.68 6.98
N ALA A 52 28.03 18.74 6.29
CA ALA A 52 28.51 18.91 4.93
C ALA A 52 27.41 19.24 3.92
N TRP A 53 26.17 18.81 4.15
CA TRP A 53 25.05 19.10 3.25
C TRP A 53 24.19 20.26 3.70
N LEU A 54 24.22 20.63 4.99
CA LEU A 54 23.24 21.54 5.58
C LEU A 54 23.16 22.88 4.84
N ASP A 55 24.32 23.49 4.58
CA ASP A 55 24.42 24.81 3.92
C ASP A 55 25.19 24.77 2.59
N ASP A 56 25.54 23.57 2.11
CA ASP A 56 26.26 23.37 0.84
C ASP A 56 25.50 22.43 -0.12
N PRO A 57 24.64 22.97 -1.01
CA PRO A 57 23.95 22.18 -2.02
C PRO A 57 24.91 21.58 -3.07
N THR A 58 26.11 22.14 -3.24
CA THR A 58 27.10 21.61 -4.18
C THR A 58 27.72 20.33 -3.62
N GLN A 59 27.99 20.28 -2.31
CA GLN A 59 28.45 19.05 -1.65
C GLN A 59 27.39 17.95 -1.73
N PHE A 60 26.12 18.26 -1.45
CA PHE A 60 25.01 17.33 -1.67
C PHE A 60 25.00 16.76 -3.09
N TYR A 61 25.14 17.63 -4.10
CA TYR A 61 25.13 17.20 -5.50
C TYR A 61 26.34 16.33 -5.86
N ARG A 62 27.52 16.60 -5.30
CA ARG A 62 28.72 15.77 -5.52
C ARG A 62 28.54 14.37 -4.95
N ASP A 63 27.98 14.27 -3.77
CA ASP A 63 27.82 12.99 -3.07
C ASP A 63 26.68 12.15 -3.67
N MET A 64 25.56 12.80 -4.02
CA MET A 64 24.38 12.11 -4.55
C MET A 64 24.38 11.93 -6.07
N GLY A 65 25.15 12.74 -6.79
CA GLY A 65 25.14 12.79 -8.24
C GLY A 65 23.81 13.29 -8.84
N PRO A 66 23.70 13.24 -10.19
CA PRO A 66 22.48 13.64 -10.88
C PRO A 66 21.33 12.69 -10.55
N LYS A 67 20.12 13.23 -10.45
CA LYS A 67 18.91 12.45 -10.26
C LYS A 67 18.68 11.56 -11.50
N PRO A 68 18.64 10.21 -11.37
CA PRO A 68 18.64 9.32 -12.54
C PRO A 68 17.43 9.49 -13.47
N SER A 69 16.26 9.83 -12.92
CA SER A 69 15.09 10.19 -13.70
C SER A 69 14.12 11.04 -12.87
N PRO A 70 13.18 11.77 -13.50
CA PRO A 70 12.18 12.58 -12.78
C PRO A 70 11.34 11.79 -11.76
N LYS A 71 11.18 10.48 -11.97
CA LYS A 71 10.42 9.57 -11.11
C LYS A 71 11.13 9.18 -9.81
N HIS A 72 12.44 9.44 -9.70
CA HIS A 72 13.17 9.17 -8.47
C HIS A 72 12.85 10.22 -7.40
N GLU A 73 12.99 9.85 -6.15
CA GLU A 73 12.87 10.73 -4.99
C GLU A 73 14.10 10.51 -4.10
N LEU A 74 14.46 11.53 -3.32
CA LEU A 74 15.48 11.37 -2.30
C LEU A 74 14.89 10.54 -1.15
N ASP A 75 15.43 9.35 -0.96
CA ASP A 75 15.03 8.39 0.08
C ASP A 75 16.16 8.20 1.09
N ARG A 76 15.80 7.86 2.33
CA ARG A 76 16.76 7.42 3.35
C ARG A 76 16.77 5.90 3.36
N ILE A 77 17.92 5.25 3.45
CA ILE A 77 18.02 3.78 3.47
C ILE A 77 17.47 3.26 4.81
N ASP A 78 18.02 3.76 5.91
CA ASP A 78 17.43 3.67 7.23
C ASP A 78 16.55 4.92 7.47
N ASN A 79 15.25 4.68 7.56
CA ASN A 79 14.27 5.75 7.73
C ASN A 79 14.36 6.45 9.10
N ASP A 80 14.97 5.82 10.11
CA ASP A 80 15.11 6.38 11.44
C ASP A 80 16.44 7.14 11.64
N ALA A 81 17.40 6.98 10.71
CA ALA A 81 18.62 7.78 10.66
C ALA A 81 18.46 9.10 9.88
N GLY A 82 19.49 9.96 9.98
CA GLY A 82 19.57 11.29 9.35
C GLY A 82 19.87 11.26 7.84
N TYR A 83 20.00 12.44 7.23
CA TYR A 83 20.48 12.57 5.85
C TYR A 83 22.00 12.65 5.80
N SER A 84 22.62 11.69 5.13
CA SER A 84 24.04 11.66 4.81
C SER A 84 24.27 10.85 3.52
N PRO A 85 25.46 10.95 2.88
CA PRO A 85 25.78 10.15 1.70
C PRO A 85 25.57 8.64 1.92
N GLU A 86 25.87 8.14 3.12
CA GLU A 86 25.82 6.73 3.47
C GLU A 86 24.38 6.25 3.71
N ASN A 87 23.49 7.15 4.13
CA ASN A 87 22.09 6.83 4.43
C ASN A 87 21.11 7.34 3.37
N CYS A 88 21.56 7.89 2.25
CA CYS A 88 20.68 8.45 1.23
C CYS A 88 20.87 7.77 -0.11
N ARG A 89 19.78 7.71 -0.88
CA ARG A 89 19.79 7.21 -2.26
C ARG A 89 18.70 7.89 -3.09
N TRP A 90 18.89 7.88 -4.41
CA TRP A 90 17.79 8.08 -5.33
C TRP A 90 16.98 6.80 -5.43
N ALA A 91 15.71 6.83 -5.02
CA ALA A 91 14.86 5.65 -5.04
C ALA A 91 13.58 5.92 -5.84
N LEU A 92 13.00 4.87 -6.43
CA LEU A 92 11.67 4.99 -7.02
C LEU A 92 10.62 5.04 -5.91
N ARG A 93 9.43 5.54 -6.26
CA ARG A 93 8.32 5.64 -5.32
C ARG A 93 7.98 4.30 -4.66
N ALA A 94 8.07 3.20 -5.42
CA ALA A 94 7.83 1.85 -4.92
C ALA A 94 8.81 1.46 -3.79
N ASP A 95 10.10 1.77 -3.95
CA ASP A 95 11.13 1.47 -2.95
C ASP A 95 10.94 2.32 -1.69
N ASN A 96 10.67 3.62 -1.85
CA ASN A 96 10.36 4.52 -0.73
C ASN A 96 9.08 4.06 0.01
N CYS A 97 8.07 3.56 -0.71
CA CYS A 97 6.88 2.97 -0.10
C CYS A 97 7.18 1.76 0.77
N ARG A 98 8.11 0.89 0.36
CA ARG A 98 8.54 -0.27 1.17
C ARG A 98 9.27 0.17 2.45
N ASN A 99 9.93 1.33 2.44
CA ASN A 99 10.64 1.86 3.62
C ASN A 99 9.76 2.66 4.60
N ARG A 100 8.44 2.73 4.38
CA ARG A 100 7.55 3.46 5.28
C ARG A 100 7.39 2.75 6.61
N ARG A 101 7.48 3.51 7.71
CA ARG A 101 7.21 3.03 9.09
C ARG A 101 5.81 2.46 9.30
N SER A 102 4.85 2.87 8.49
CA SER A 102 3.48 2.36 8.56
C SER A 102 3.36 0.92 8.07
N ASN A 103 4.39 0.37 7.42
CA ASN A 103 4.36 -1.00 6.94
C ASN A 103 4.52 -1.99 8.10
N HIS A 104 3.78 -3.09 8.03
CA HIS A 104 3.98 -4.21 8.94
C HIS A 104 5.28 -4.94 8.55
N ARG A 105 6.27 -4.84 9.44
CA ARG A 105 7.53 -5.58 9.36
C ARG A 105 7.37 -6.87 10.15
N ILE A 106 7.63 -7.99 9.48
CA ILE A 106 7.51 -9.32 10.05
C ILE A 106 8.88 -9.95 10.03
N GLU A 107 9.34 -10.40 11.19
CA GLU A 107 10.56 -11.16 11.35
C GLU A 107 10.26 -12.65 11.22
N HIS A 108 11.02 -13.35 10.39
CA HIS A 108 10.96 -14.79 10.24
C HIS A 108 12.26 -15.31 9.63
N ALA A 109 12.78 -16.43 10.13
CA ALA A 109 14.01 -17.07 9.65
C ALA A 109 15.25 -16.14 9.59
N GLY A 110 15.37 -15.19 10.53
CA GLY A 110 16.50 -14.24 10.59
C GLY A 110 16.39 -13.05 9.63
N GLU A 111 15.31 -12.94 8.86
CA GLU A 111 15.04 -11.81 7.97
C GLU A 111 13.85 -11.00 8.48
N THR A 112 13.91 -9.67 8.31
CA THR A 112 12.78 -8.77 8.60
C THR A 112 12.34 -8.07 7.33
N LEU A 113 11.22 -8.52 6.77
CA LEU A 113 10.63 -7.98 5.54
C LEU A 113 9.25 -7.38 5.80
N THR A 114 8.77 -6.58 4.84
CA THR A 114 7.36 -6.14 4.83
C THR A 114 6.45 -7.27 4.33
N ILE A 115 5.13 -7.14 4.51
CA ILE A 115 4.14 -8.04 3.90
C ILE A 115 4.40 -8.24 2.40
N ALA A 116 4.67 -7.16 1.66
CA ALA A 116 4.96 -7.23 0.23
C ALA A 116 6.25 -8.02 -0.06
N GLY A 117 7.31 -7.79 0.73
CA GLY A 117 8.56 -8.57 0.59
C GLY A 117 8.35 -10.06 0.86
N TRP A 118 7.55 -10.40 1.88
CA TRP A 118 7.19 -11.78 2.18
C TRP A 118 6.28 -12.41 1.11
N ALA A 119 5.36 -11.65 0.51
CA ALA A 119 4.54 -12.11 -0.61
C ALA A 119 5.40 -12.46 -1.82
N GLU A 120 6.36 -11.61 -2.18
CA GLU A 120 7.33 -11.88 -3.26
C GLU A 120 8.18 -13.12 -2.94
N ARG A 121 8.62 -13.28 -1.68
CA ARG A 121 9.50 -14.38 -1.27
C ARG A 121 8.80 -15.74 -1.23
N THR A 122 7.55 -15.77 -0.76
CA THR A 122 6.77 -17.01 -0.55
C THR A 122 5.87 -17.35 -1.73
N GLY A 123 5.59 -16.40 -2.63
CA GLY A 123 4.59 -16.53 -3.69
C GLY A 123 3.14 -16.44 -3.18
N LEU A 124 2.92 -16.16 -1.89
CA LEU A 124 1.59 -15.97 -1.32
C LEU A 124 1.05 -14.57 -1.64
N ALA A 125 -0.26 -14.46 -1.88
CA ALA A 125 -0.88 -13.17 -2.12
C ALA A 125 -0.79 -12.25 -0.89
N GLU A 126 -0.44 -10.97 -1.08
CA GLU A 126 -0.38 -9.97 0.00
C GLU A 126 -1.69 -9.88 0.79
N SER A 127 -2.84 -9.97 0.10
CA SER A 127 -4.17 -9.95 0.71
C SER A 127 -4.39 -11.12 1.67
N LEU A 128 -3.82 -12.29 1.37
CA LEU A 128 -3.86 -13.45 2.25
C LEU A 128 -2.99 -13.23 3.49
N LEU A 129 -1.78 -12.71 3.32
CA LEU A 129 -0.89 -12.39 4.44
C LEU A 129 -1.51 -11.35 5.37
N HIS A 130 -2.14 -10.30 4.82
CA HIS A 130 -2.90 -9.33 5.61
C HIS A 130 -4.06 -9.97 6.38
N ALA A 131 -4.82 -10.87 5.76
CA ALA A 131 -5.91 -11.57 6.42
C ALA A 131 -5.39 -12.44 7.58
N ARG A 132 -4.28 -13.16 7.37
CA ARG A 132 -3.63 -13.98 8.40
C ARG A 132 -3.13 -13.15 9.57
N LEU A 133 -2.47 -12.03 9.29
CA LEU A 133 -2.02 -11.09 10.31
C LEU A 133 -3.20 -10.53 11.14
N LYS A 134 -4.30 -10.15 10.48
CA LYS A 134 -5.52 -9.68 11.17
C LYS A 134 -6.13 -10.75 12.07
N LEU A 135 -5.99 -12.02 11.71
CA LEU A 135 -6.43 -13.17 12.51
C LEU A 135 -5.43 -13.55 13.60
N GLY A 136 -4.33 -12.81 13.78
CA GLY A 136 -3.33 -13.04 14.82
C GLY A 136 -2.45 -14.27 14.57
N TRP A 137 -2.23 -14.65 13.30
CA TRP A 137 -1.30 -15.73 13.00
C TRP A 137 0.13 -15.31 13.32
N ASP A 138 0.92 -16.23 13.88
CA ASP A 138 2.36 -16.06 14.04
C ASP A 138 3.06 -16.05 12.67
N ALA A 139 4.28 -15.52 12.64
CA ALA A 139 5.03 -15.30 11.41
C ALA A 139 5.32 -16.62 10.65
N GLU A 140 5.73 -17.66 11.35
CA GLU A 140 6.06 -18.95 10.74
C GLU A 140 4.84 -19.56 10.06
N ARG A 141 3.74 -19.71 10.81
CA ARG A 141 2.51 -20.28 10.27
C ARG A 141 1.96 -19.44 9.13
N MET A 142 1.99 -18.11 9.26
CA MET A 142 1.50 -17.19 8.24
C MET A 142 2.25 -17.33 6.92
N LEU A 143 3.57 -17.53 6.96
CA LEU A 143 4.44 -17.55 5.78
C LEU A 143 4.57 -18.94 5.15
N THR A 144 4.43 -20.00 5.95
CA THR A 144 4.63 -21.39 5.47
C THR A 144 3.33 -22.07 5.05
N THR A 145 2.17 -21.66 5.59
CA THR A 145 0.90 -22.31 5.26
C THR A 145 0.50 -21.97 3.80
N PRO A 146 0.27 -22.97 2.92
CA PRO A 146 -0.16 -22.70 1.55
C PRO A 146 -1.52 -22.00 1.47
N ALA A 147 -1.77 -21.28 0.39
CA ALA A 147 -3.11 -20.75 0.11
C ALA A 147 -4.07 -21.91 -0.16
N ARG A 148 -5.28 -21.85 0.39
CA ARG A 148 -6.34 -22.82 0.05
C ARG A 148 -6.63 -22.70 -1.45
N GLN A 149 -6.48 -23.79 -2.18
CA GLN A 149 -6.87 -23.83 -3.58
C GLN A 149 -8.37 -23.51 -3.66
N LYS A 150 -8.71 -22.45 -4.39
CA LYS A 150 -10.11 -22.24 -4.77
C LYS A 150 -10.46 -23.41 -5.69
N ALA A 151 -11.57 -24.09 -5.41
CA ALA A 151 -12.19 -24.90 -6.45
C ALA A 151 -12.30 -24.01 -7.69
N ALA A 152 -11.97 -24.56 -8.87
CA ALA A 152 -12.21 -23.86 -10.12
C ALA A 152 -13.62 -23.28 -10.06
N LYS A 153 -13.84 -22.09 -10.61
CA LYS A 153 -15.18 -21.62 -10.92
C LYS A 153 -15.75 -22.65 -11.89
N GLY A 154 -16.30 -23.74 -11.37
CA GLY A 154 -17.27 -24.53 -12.08
C GLY A 154 -18.32 -23.52 -12.45
N GLU A 155 -18.65 -23.46 -13.74
CA GLU A 155 -19.97 -23.08 -14.18
C GLU A 155 -20.92 -23.73 -13.18
N ALA A 156 -21.38 -22.98 -12.18
CA ALA A 156 -22.45 -23.47 -11.34
C ALA A 156 -23.58 -23.58 -12.34
N ALA A 157 -23.81 -24.81 -12.81
CA ALA A 157 -24.80 -25.13 -13.81
C ALA A 157 -26.08 -24.44 -13.36
N HIS A 158 -26.42 -23.38 -14.08
CA HIS A 158 -27.63 -22.59 -13.89
C HIS A 158 -28.80 -23.41 -14.45
N GLU A 159 -28.89 -24.66 -14.01
CA GLU A 159 -29.71 -25.72 -14.59
C GLU A 159 -30.85 -26.14 -13.66
N GLN A 160 -30.91 -25.56 -12.46
CA GLN A 160 -32.11 -25.68 -11.65
C GLN A 160 -33.17 -24.71 -12.19
N ARG A 161 -34.02 -25.28 -13.06
CA ARG A 161 -35.24 -24.65 -13.59
C ARG A 161 -36.44 -25.23 -12.85
N HIS A 162 -37.32 -24.39 -12.33
CA HIS A 162 -38.64 -24.79 -11.83
C HIS A 162 -39.71 -24.44 -12.89
N PRO A 163 -40.85 -25.14 -12.95
CA PRO A 163 -41.91 -24.77 -13.87
C PRO A 163 -42.56 -23.45 -13.43
N CYS A 164 -42.91 -22.60 -14.39
CA CYS A 164 -43.76 -21.43 -14.18
C CYS A 164 -45.11 -21.88 -13.61
N ALA A 165 -45.60 -21.21 -12.57
CA ALA A 165 -46.89 -21.53 -11.95
C ALA A 165 -48.08 -21.39 -12.91
N ASP A 166 -47.98 -20.48 -13.89
CA ASP A 166 -49.08 -20.16 -14.82
C ASP A 166 -49.05 -21.01 -16.09
N CYS A 167 -47.87 -21.29 -16.65
CA CYS A 167 -47.74 -21.91 -17.97
C CYS A 167 -46.84 -23.16 -18.01
N GLY A 168 -46.26 -23.58 -16.88
CA GLY A 168 -45.39 -24.75 -16.78
C GLY A 168 -44.03 -24.60 -17.46
N THR A 169 -43.76 -23.51 -18.18
CA THR A 169 -42.48 -23.28 -18.87
C THR A 169 -41.33 -23.21 -17.85
N PRO A 170 -40.20 -23.91 -18.09
CA PRO A 170 -39.04 -23.85 -17.19
C PRO A 170 -38.51 -22.42 -17.06
N VAL A 171 -38.36 -21.96 -15.82
CA VAL A 171 -37.83 -20.63 -15.48
C VAL A 171 -36.66 -20.78 -14.52
N HIS A 172 -35.68 -19.89 -14.63
CA HIS A 172 -34.52 -19.87 -13.75
C HIS A 172 -34.88 -19.37 -12.35
N LEU A 173 -34.30 -19.97 -11.30
CA LEU A 173 -34.52 -19.61 -9.89
C LEU A 173 -34.26 -18.13 -9.57
N GLU A 174 -33.31 -17.50 -10.26
CA GLU A 174 -32.94 -16.09 -10.05
C GLU A 174 -33.80 -15.11 -10.87
N SER A 175 -34.58 -15.60 -11.84
CA SER A 175 -35.49 -14.76 -12.63
C SER A 175 -36.85 -14.66 -11.98
N SER A 176 -37.27 -13.43 -11.64
CA SER A 176 -38.63 -13.15 -11.17
C SER A 176 -39.66 -13.05 -12.31
N ARG A 177 -39.28 -13.38 -13.56
CA ARG A 177 -40.15 -13.25 -14.74
C ARG A 177 -40.08 -14.48 -15.64
N CYS A 178 -41.24 -14.95 -16.07
CA CYS A 178 -41.36 -15.95 -17.13
C CYS A 178 -41.17 -15.29 -18.50
N ILE A 179 -40.34 -15.90 -19.38
CA ILE A 179 -40.09 -15.39 -20.74
C ILE A 179 -41.35 -15.52 -21.62
N SER A 180 -42.16 -16.54 -21.40
CA SER A 180 -43.38 -16.78 -22.17
C SER A 180 -44.55 -15.89 -21.74
N CYS A 181 -44.66 -15.56 -20.46
CA CYS A 181 -45.85 -14.89 -19.90
C CYS A 181 -45.61 -13.46 -19.41
N SER A 182 -44.35 -12.99 -19.35
CA SER A 182 -43.94 -11.66 -18.85
C SER A 182 -44.42 -11.28 -17.43
N ASN A 183 -45.14 -12.17 -16.74
CA ASN A 183 -45.70 -11.98 -15.40
C ASN A 183 -44.63 -12.06 -14.30
N LYS A 184 -44.81 -11.24 -13.25
CA LYS A 184 -43.91 -11.11 -12.09
C LYS A 184 -44.19 -12.12 -10.95
N ASN A 185 -44.80 -13.29 -11.20
CA ASN A 185 -45.16 -14.20 -10.11
C ASN A 185 -44.30 -15.47 -10.05
N ARG A 186 -43.37 -15.39 -9.09
CA ARG A 186 -42.73 -16.39 -8.22
C ARG A 186 -42.71 -17.86 -8.66
N ALA A 187 -41.50 -18.42 -8.63
CA ALA A 187 -41.25 -19.84 -8.50
C ALA A 187 -42.19 -20.50 -7.49
N LEU A 188 -42.83 -21.62 -7.84
CA LEU A 188 -43.37 -22.53 -6.82
C LEU A 188 -42.16 -23.02 -6.01
N LEU A 189 -41.97 -22.45 -4.81
CA LEU A 189 -41.01 -22.98 -3.86
C LEU A 189 -41.43 -24.42 -3.58
N ARG A 190 -40.49 -25.36 -3.71
CA ARG A 190 -40.68 -26.77 -3.31
C ARG A 190 -41.38 -26.80 -1.96
N ASP A 191 -42.57 -27.41 -1.93
CA ASP A 191 -43.44 -27.46 -0.76
C ASP A 191 -42.64 -27.82 0.49
N ALA A 192 -42.78 -26.99 1.53
CA ALA A 192 -42.43 -27.38 2.89
C ALA A 192 -43.29 -28.61 3.24
N ALA A 193 -42.63 -29.68 3.68
CA ALA A 193 -43.28 -30.92 4.08
C ALA A 193 -44.46 -30.65 5.04
N PRO A 194 -45.58 -31.38 4.91
CA PRO A 194 -46.77 -31.12 5.72
C PRO A 194 -46.48 -31.40 7.20
N ALA A 195 -46.89 -30.45 8.06
CA ALA A 195 -46.86 -30.59 9.50
C ALA A 195 -47.71 -31.81 9.90
N THR A 196 -47.07 -32.79 10.52
CA THR A 196 -47.73 -33.95 11.10
C THR A 196 -48.71 -33.50 12.18
N GLN A 197 -49.99 -33.81 11.98
CA GLN A 197 -51.03 -33.63 12.97
C GLN A 197 -50.70 -34.50 14.20
N ARG A 198 -50.57 -33.87 15.37
CA ARG A 198 -50.66 -34.60 16.65
C ARG A 198 -52.14 -34.76 16.98
N SER A 199 -52.65 -35.98 16.85
CA SER A 199 -53.94 -36.39 17.40
C SER A 199 -53.93 -36.25 18.91
N ALA A 200 -54.99 -35.66 19.45
CA ALA A 200 -55.35 -35.74 20.86
C ALA A 200 -55.98 -37.10 21.14
N ALA A 201 -55.48 -37.76 22.19
CA ALA A 201 -56.20 -38.67 23.06
C ALA A 201 -55.63 -38.46 24.46
#